data_AF-A0A2T4S077-F1
#
_entry.id   AF-A0A2T4S077-F1
#
_cell.length_a   1.000
_cell.length_b   1.000
_cell.length_c   1.000
_cell.angle_alpha   90.00
_cell.angle_beta   90.00
_cell.angle_gamma   90.00
#
_symmetry.space_group_name_H-M   'P 1'
#
loop_
_entity.id
_entity.type
_entity.pdbx_description
1 polymer ?
#
loop_
_entity_poly.entity_id
_entity_poly.type
_entity_poly.pdbx_seq_one_letter_code
_entity_poly.pdbx_strand_id
1 'polypeptide(L)' 'MKLHDLHPAEGSRKERNRVGRGAATGNGKTSGRGQKG' A
#
# COMPACT_ATOMS: atom_id res chain seq x y z
N MET A 1 -19.98 -21.72 -8.25
CA MET A 1 -18.86 -20.76 -8.27
C MET A 1 -17.99 -21.07 -9.45
N LYS A 2 -17.89 -20.14 -10.41
CA LYS A 2 -16.88 -20.20 -11.48
C LYS A 2 -15.70 -19.34 -11.05
N LEU A 3 -14.55 -19.50 -11.71
CA LEU A 3 -13.33 -18.77 -11.34
C LEU A 3 -13.49 -17.24 -11.35
N HIS A 4 -14.37 -16.69 -12.21
CA HIS A 4 -14.65 -15.25 -12.30
C HIS A 4 -15.64 -14.74 -11.25
N ASP A 5 -16.33 -15.63 -10.52
CA ASP A 5 -17.26 -15.26 -9.46
C ASP A 5 -16.58 -15.21 -8.07
N LEU A 6 -15.27 -15.49 -8.01
CA LEU A 6 -14.51 -15.55 -6.76
C LEU A 6 -14.17 -14.13 -6.29
N HIS A 7 -14.83 -13.69 -5.22
CA HIS A 7 -14.50 -12.45 -4.53
C HIS A 7 -13.91 -12.73 -3.14
N PRO A 8 -12.90 -11.96 -2.70
CA PRO A 8 -12.41 -12.06 -1.33
C PRO A 8 -13.48 -11.60 -0.35
N ALA A 9 -13.43 -12.08 0.90
CA ALA A 9 -14.24 -11.54 1.97
C ALA A 9 -13.93 -10.05 2.20
N GLU A 10 -14.93 -9.26 2.56
CA GLU A 10 -14.77 -7.82 2.80
C GLU A 10 -13.68 -7.57 3.87
N GLY A 11 -12.77 -6.63 3.59
CA GLY A 11 -11.67 -6.29 4.48
C GLY A 11 -10.52 -7.31 4.59
N SER A 12 -10.65 -8.51 3.99
CA SER A 12 -9.61 -9.56 4.07
C SER A 12 -8.31 -9.19 3.35
N ARG A 13 -8.34 -8.25 2.41
CA ARG A 13 -7.17 -7.77 1.67
C ARG A 13 -7.00 -6.27 1.84
N LYS A 14 -5.79 -5.85 2.16
CA LYS A 14 -5.38 -4.44 2.23
C LYS A 14 -4.21 -4.21 1.29
N GLU A 15 -4.17 -3.04 0.67
CA GLU A 15 -3.04 -2.65 -0.15
C GLU A 15 -1.79 -2.42 0.71
N ARG A 16 -0.65 -2.91 0.25
CA ARG A 16 0.62 -2.68 0.93
C ARG A 16 1.07 -1.23 0.69
N ASN A 17 1.42 -0.53 1.76
CA ASN A 17 2.07 0.79 1.66
C ASN A 17 3.42 0.67 0.92
N ARG A 18 3.55 1.38 -0.21
CA ARG A 18 4.77 1.39 -1.03
C ARG A 18 5.50 2.72 -0.83
N VAL A 19 6.46 2.73 0.09
CA VAL A 19 7.26 3.90 0.43
C VAL A 19 8.15 4.36 -0.73
N GLY A 20 8.50 5.65 -0.76
CA GLY A 20 9.41 6.22 -1.76
C GLY A 20 8.83 6.26 -3.18
N ARG A 21 7.54 6.58 -3.34
CA ARG A 21 6.84 6.64 -4.64
C ARG A 21 6.22 8.02 -4.91
N GLY A 22 6.98 9.08 -4.61
CA GLY A 22 6.56 10.46 -4.83
C GLY A 22 5.85 11.10 -3.64
N ALA A 23 5.85 12.44 -3.59
CA ALA A 23 5.44 13.22 -2.42
C ALA A 23 3.98 12.99 -2.01
N ALA A 24 3.07 12.84 -2.97
CA ALA A 24 1.64 12.64 -2.72
C ALA A 24 1.32 11.35 -1.96
N THR A 25 2.22 10.36 -1.95
CA THR A 25 2.02 9.08 -1.23
C THR A 25 2.18 9.18 0.29
N GLY A 26 2.51 10.36 0.83
CA GLY A 26 2.77 10.58 2.26
C GLY A 26 4.13 10.06 2.73
N ASN A 27 4.65 8.99 2.11
CA ASN A 27 5.95 8.39 2.41
C ASN A 27 6.97 8.60 1.28
N GLY A 28 6.82 9.67 0.50
CA GLY A 28 7.62 9.92 -0.70
C GLY A 28 9.07 10.29 -0.39
N LYS A 29 9.28 11.35 0.40
CA LYS A 29 10.58 12.00 0.55
C LYS A 29 11.56 11.16 1.36
N THR A 30 11.20 10.87 2.61
CA THR A 30 12.08 10.18 3.56
C THR A 30 11.76 8.71 3.69
N SER A 31 10.72 8.22 3.00
CA SER A 31 10.20 6.87 3.20
C SER A 31 9.88 6.56 4.66
N GLY A 32 9.47 7.58 5.43
CA GLY A 32 9.16 7.47 6.85
C GLY A 32 10.37 7.44 7.79
N ARG A 33 11.60 7.64 7.28
CA ARG A 33 12.84 7.50 8.08
C ARG A 33 13.37 8.81 8.70
N GLY A 34 12.66 9.92 8.55
CA GLY A 34 13.15 11.22 9.03
C GLY A 34 14.33 11.75 8.21
N GLN A 35 15.15 12.62 8.81
CA GLN A 35 16.38 13.13 8.18
C GLN A 35 17.59 12.87 9.06
N LYS A 36 18.70 12.48 8.41
CA LYS A 36 19.98 12.09 9.02
C LYS A 36 19.88 10.77 9.81
N GLY A 37 20.92 10.45 10.58
CA GLY A 37 20.96 9.37 11.56
C GLY A 37 20.70 9.88 12.96
#